data_AF-A0A0F8XD30-F1
#
_entry.id   AF-A0A0F8XD30-F1
#
_cell.length_a   1.000
_cell.length_b   1.000
_cell.length_c   1.000
_cell.angle_alpha   90.00
_cell.angle_beta   90.00
_cell.angle_gamma   90.00
#
_symmetry.space_group_name_H-M   'P 1'
#
loop_
_entity.id
_entity.type
_entity.pdbx_description
1 polymer ?
#
loop_
_entity_poly.entity_id
_entity_poly.type
_entity_poly.pdbx_seq_one_letter_code
_entity_poly.pdbx_strand_id
1 'polypeptide(L)'
;MLFVRVRLNVGQKLTALKAQVQMLLKRNKVVKPKDVGNSWTLSHRRWLEGLELNAGACTALSSLLRQIERLEEEVLILDKEIKALSETDRYRPPAEALVVQIKGVGLLTAMVYLTEIGDMRRFSNRKQVGSYFGLVPSSNKSGEGSDRKGAYNTRVACT
;
A
#
# COMPACT_ATOMS: atom_id res chain seq x y z
N MET A 1 -0.31 -17.20 5.00
CA MET A 1 -1.20 -16.12 5.48
C MET A 1 -0.40 -14.93 5.98
N LEU A 2 0.41 -15.08 7.05
CA LEU A 2 1.18 -13.97 7.66
C LEU A 2 2.01 -13.15 6.67
N PHE A 3 2.63 -13.78 5.66
CA PHE A 3 3.44 -13.07 4.67
C PHE A 3 2.65 -12.11 3.75
N VAL A 4 1.35 -12.36 3.52
CA VAL A 4 0.47 -11.45 2.76
C VAL A 4 0.30 -10.13 3.51
N ARG A 5 0.09 -10.21 4.83
CA ARG A 5 0.02 -9.04 5.72
C ARG A 5 1.34 -8.30 5.78
N VAL A 6 2.45 -9.03 5.92
CA VAL A 6 3.80 -8.45 5.92
C VAL A 6 4.05 -7.67 4.62
N ARG A 7 3.64 -8.21 3.47
CA ARG A 7 3.78 -7.54 2.17
C ARG A 7 3.07 -6.19 2.10
N LEU A 8 1.87 -6.08 2.68
CA LEU A 8 1.16 -4.80 2.80
C LEU A 8 1.92 -3.81 3.67
N ASN A 9 2.41 -4.26 4.83
CA ASN A 9 3.18 -3.43 5.75
C ASN A 9 4.49 -2.93 5.12
N VAL A 10 5.19 -3.79 4.37
CA VAL A 10 6.40 -3.41 3.62
C VAL A 10 6.07 -2.34 2.57
N GLY A 11 4.96 -2.48 1.85
CA GLY A 11 4.51 -1.45 0.90
C GLY A 11 4.24 -0.09 1.55
N GLN A 12 3.61 -0.08 2.72
CA GLN A 12 3.40 1.14 3.51
C GLN A 12 4.71 1.77 3.97
N LYS A 13 5.65 0.96 4.50
CA LYS A 13 6.99 1.42 4.89
C LYS A 13 7.75 2.00 3.71
N LEU A 14 7.70 1.35 2.54
CA LEU A 14 8.32 1.86 1.32
C LEU A 14 7.75 3.23 0.93
N THR A 15 6.43 3.39 1.02
CA THR A 15 5.75 4.67 0.74
C THR A 15 6.20 5.76 1.70
N ALA A 16 6.31 5.45 2.99
CA ALA A 16 6.79 6.38 4.00
C ALA A 16 8.25 6.81 3.76
N LEU A 17 9.15 5.88 3.44
CA LEU A 17 10.54 6.21 3.11
C LEU A 17 10.64 7.07 1.84
N LYS A 18 9.85 6.75 0.81
CA LYS A 18 9.78 7.55 -0.41
C LYS A 18 9.31 8.98 -0.11
N ALA A 19 8.34 9.16 0.78
CA ALA A 19 7.91 10.48 1.25
C ALA A 19 9.01 11.20 2.05
N GLN A 20 9.77 10.50 2.90
CA GLN A 20 10.89 11.08 3.65
C GLN A 20 11.99 11.61 2.74
N VAL A 21 12.34 10.90 1.66
CA VAL A 21 13.26 11.41 0.64
C VAL A 21 12.72 12.69 0.02
N GLN A 22 11.44 12.73 -0.35
CA GLN A 22 10.83 13.95 -0.91
C GLN A 22 10.87 15.13 0.08
N MET A 23 10.65 14.88 1.37
CA MET A 23 10.77 15.90 2.42
C MET A 23 12.21 16.39 2.57
N LEU A 24 13.19 15.49 2.52
CA LEU A 24 14.61 15.83 2.58
C LEU A 24 15.01 16.74 1.40
N LEU A 25 14.57 16.42 0.19
CA LEU A 25 14.81 17.24 -1.01
C LEU A 25 14.19 18.63 -0.87
N LYS A 26 12.92 18.71 -0.44
CA LYS A 26 12.23 19.98 -0.20
C LYS A 26 12.94 20.85 0.84
N ARG A 27 13.41 20.24 1.94
CA ARG A 27 14.17 20.95 3.00
C ARG A 27 15.47 21.55 2.49
N ASN A 28 16.15 20.86 1.57
CA ASN A 28 17.39 21.34 0.95
C ASN A 28 17.14 22.18 -0.32
N LYS A 29 15.89 22.59 -0.58
CA LYS A 29 15.48 23.38 -1.75
C LYS A 29 15.86 22.75 -3.11
N VAL A 30 15.98 21.42 -3.15
CA VAL A 30 16.26 20.68 -4.38
C VAL A 30 14.96 20.41 -5.11
N VAL A 31 14.91 20.81 -6.39
CA VAL A 31 13.78 20.56 -7.29
C VAL A 31 14.22 19.56 -8.35
N LYS A 32 13.37 18.57 -8.61
CA LYS A 32 13.62 17.59 -9.67
C LYS A 32 13.64 18.28 -11.04
N PRO A 33 14.73 18.18 -11.82
CA PRO A 33 14.78 18.67 -13.18
C PRO A 33 13.72 18.01 -14.08
N LYS A 34 13.25 18.71 -15.13
CA LYS A 34 12.18 18.22 -16.02
C LYS A 34 12.65 17.10 -16.96
N ASP A 35 13.94 17.08 -17.25
CA ASP A 35 14.65 16.07 -18.04
C ASP A 35 14.82 14.75 -17.27
N VAL A 36 14.78 14.78 -15.94
CA VAL A 36 14.74 13.57 -15.12
C VAL A 36 13.35 12.95 -15.25
N GLY A 37 13.32 11.70 -15.71
CA GLY A 37 12.09 10.93 -15.91
C GLY A 37 11.20 10.76 -14.66
N ASN A 38 10.24 9.84 -14.75
CA ASN A 38 9.27 9.61 -13.68
C ASN A 38 9.95 9.28 -12.34
N SER A 39 9.32 9.68 -11.24
CA SER A 39 9.84 9.43 -9.90
C SER A 39 10.01 7.93 -9.65
N TRP A 40 11.09 7.57 -8.94
CA TRP A 40 11.45 6.18 -8.60
C TRP A 40 11.82 5.29 -9.79
N THR A 41 12.08 5.87 -10.96
CA THR A 41 12.75 5.18 -12.08
C THR A 41 14.26 5.13 -11.88
N LEU A 42 14.96 4.34 -12.71
CA LEU A 42 16.43 4.29 -12.73
C LEU A 42 17.05 5.68 -12.94
N SER A 43 16.49 6.48 -13.87
CA SER A 43 16.95 7.85 -14.12
C SER A 43 16.79 8.76 -12.90
N HIS A 44 15.67 8.63 -12.18
CA HIS A 44 15.47 9.36 -10.92
C HIS A 44 16.45 8.91 -9.84
N ARG A 45 16.74 7.61 -9.73
CA ARG A 45 17.68 7.07 -8.73
C ARG A 45 19.10 7.60 -8.97
N ARG A 46 19.58 7.55 -10.22
CA ARG A 46 20.87 8.12 -10.63
C ARG A 46 20.98 9.61 -10.33
N TRP A 47 19.89 10.35 -10.59
CA TRP A 47 19.84 11.76 -10.25
C TRP A 47 19.96 12.00 -8.74
N LEU A 48 19.26 11.23 -7.89
CA LEU A 48 19.37 11.34 -6.44
C LEU A 48 20.78 11.05 -5.91
N GLU A 49 21.46 10.06 -6.49
CA GLU A 49 22.83 9.67 -6.12
C GLU A 49 23.87 10.72 -6.51
N GLY A 50 23.60 11.50 -7.56
CA GLY A 50 24.47 12.58 -8.03
C GLY A 50 24.22 13.95 -7.39
N LEU A 51 23.36 14.05 -6.36
CA LEU A 51 23.06 15.32 -5.72
C LEU A 51 24.21 15.77 -4.80
N GLU A 52 24.65 17.01 -4.99
CA GLU A 52 25.56 17.68 -4.07
C GLU A 52 24.74 18.36 -2.96
N LEU A 53 24.75 17.75 -1.77
CA LEU A 53 24.13 18.29 -0.55
C LEU A 53 25.19 18.50 0.53
N ASN A 54 24.80 19.14 1.64
CA ASN A 54 25.66 19.14 2.83
C ASN A 54 25.89 17.70 3.33
N ALA A 55 27.02 17.48 4.04
CA ALA A 55 27.45 16.15 4.45
C ALA A 55 26.39 15.36 5.24
N GLY A 56 25.62 16.03 6.11
CA GLY A 56 24.54 15.41 6.87
C GLY A 56 23.37 14.97 5.98
N ALA A 57 22.96 15.81 5.04
CA ALA A 57 21.90 15.51 4.09
C ALA A 57 22.29 14.40 3.10
N CYS A 58 23.54 14.39 2.61
CA CYS A 58 24.07 13.27 1.81
C CYS A 58 23.98 11.95 2.59
N THR A 59 24.47 11.94 3.84
CA THR A 59 24.45 10.73 4.68
C THR A 59 23.01 10.24 4.93
N ALA A 60 22.09 11.15 5.22
CA ALA A 60 20.67 10.83 5.41
C ALA A 60 20.03 10.29 4.12
N LEU A 61 20.29 10.91 2.97
CA LEU A 61 19.78 10.48 1.68
C LEU A 61 20.27 9.07 1.34
N SER A 62 21.59 8.81 1.44
CA SER A 62 22.15 7.48 1.19
C SER A 62 21.56 6.42 2.14
N SER A 63 21.31 6.76 3.41
CA SER A 63 20.66 5.85 4.35
C SER A 63 19.23 5.51 3.94
N LEU A 64 18.44 6.50 3.53
CA LEU A 64 17.07 6.28 3.05
C LEU A 64 17.05 5.44 1.77
N LEU A 65 17.96 5.71 0.82
CA LEU A 65 18.05 4.97 -0.44
C LEU A 65 18.40 3.48 -0.21
N ARG A 66 19.33 3.18 0.71
CA ARG A 66 19.63 1.79 1.11
C ARG A 66 18.44 1.08 1.74
N GLN A 67 17.69 1.76 2.60
CA GLN A 67 16.48 1.18 3.21
C GLN A 67 15.40 0.92 2.16
N ILE A 68 15.21 1.85 1.22
CA ILE A 68 14.28 1.67 0.10
C ILE A 68 14.68 0.45 -0.73
N GLU A 69 15.95 0.31 -1.10
CA GLU A 69 16.46 -0.84 -1.84
C GLU A 69 16.16 -2.17 -1.14
N ARG A 70 16.46 -2.26 0.16
CA ARG A 70 16.15 -3.46 0.95
C ARG A 70 14.66 -3.80 1.00
N LEU A 71 13.79 -2.79 1.14
CA LEU A 71 12.36 -3.04 1.13
C LEU A 71 11.84 -3.38 -0.28
N GLU A 72 12.44 -2.85 -1.35
CA GLU A 72 12.13 -3.23 -2.73
C GLU A 72 12.51 -4.70 -3.00
N GLU A 73 13.66 -5.17 -2.50
CA GLU A 73 14.05 -6.59 -2.54
C GLU A 73 13.05 -7.47 -1.78
N GLU A 74 12.69 -7.07 -0.55
CA GLU A 74 11.74 -7.81 0.30
C GLU A 74 10.36 -7.91 -0.36
N VAL A 75 9.91 -6.85 -1.03
CA VAL A 75 8.69 -6.86 -1.84
C VAL A 75 8.72 -7.96 -2.89
N LEU A 76 9.82 -8.11 -3.62
CA LEU A 76 9.93 -9.11 -4.69
C LEU A 76 9.94 -10.53 -4.14
N ILE A 77 10.58 -10.76 -2.99
CA ILE A 77 10.57 -12.05 -2.30
C ILE A 77 9.13 -12.42 -1.91
N LEU A 78 8.45 -11.51 -1.22
CA LEU A 78 7.08 -11.73 -0.76
C LEU A 78 6.08 -11.86 -1.93
N ASP A 79 6.26 -11.11 -3.02
CA ASP A 79 5.40 -11.23 -4.19
C ASP A 79 5.53 -12.62 -4.87
N LYS A 80 6.73 -13.22 -4.86
CA LYS A 80 6.93 -14.60 -5.32
C LYS A 80 6.21 -15.62 -4.43
N GLU A 81 6.33 -15.48 -3.11
CA GLU A 81 5.64 -16.36 -2.15
C GLU A 81 4.11 -16.25 -2.28
N ILE A 82 3.59 -15.04 -2.49
CA ILE A 82 2.16 -14.81 -2.73
C ILE A 82 1.70 -15.45 -4.02
N LYS A 83 2.50 -15.35 -5.09
CA LYS A 83 2.20 -16.00 -6.36
C LYS A 83 2.18 -17.53 -6.21
N ALA A 84 3.21 -18.12 -5.59
CA ALA A 84 3.26 -19.55 -5.35
C ALA A 84 2.06 -20.04 -4.52
N LEU A 85 1.67 -19.30 -3.46
CA LEU A 85 0.49 -19.63 -2.68
C LEU A 85 -0.80 -19.56 -3.52
N SER A 86 -0.91 -18.55 -4.39
CA SER A 86 -2.08 -18.38 -5.24
C SER A 86 -2.27 -19.51 -6.25
N GLU A 87 -1.22 -20.24 -6.60
CA GLU A 87 -1.25 -21.35 -7.57
C GLU A 87 -1.65 -22.70 -6.93
N THR A 88 -1.72 -22.78 -5.60
CA THR A 88 -2.18 -23.98 -4.89
C THR A 88 -3.67 -24.26 -5.14
N ASP A 89 -4.09 -25.53 -5.11
CA ASP A 89 -5.47 -25.95 -5.41
C ASP A 89 -6.53 -25.22 -4.58
N ARG A 90 -6.20 -24.88 -3.33
CA ARG A 90 -7.09 -24.14 -2.43
C ARG A 90 -7.37 -22.72 -2.90
N TYR A 91 -6.39 -22.04 -3.48
CA TYR A 91 -6.45 -20.61 -3.76
C TYR A 91 -6.54 -20.27 -5.25
N ARG A 92 -6.11 -21.15 -6.15
CA ARG A 92 -6.05 -20.87 -7.59
C ARG A 92 -7.43 -20.55 -8.21
N PRO A 93 -8.45 -21.43 -8.13
CA PRO A 93 -9.76 -21.11 -8.71
C PRO A 93 -10.39 -19.81 -8.17
N PRO A 94 -10.44 -19.56 -6.83
CA PRO A 94 -11.03 -18.33 -6.33
C PRO A 94 -10.18 -17.08 -6.59
N ALA A 95 -8.84 -17.19 -6.65
CA ALA A 95 -7.97 -16.05 -6.96
C ALA A 95 -8.15 -15.59 -8.42
N GLU A 96 -8.15 -16.55 -9.36
CA GLU A 96 -8.41 -16.28 -10.78
C GLU A 96 -9.80 -15.65 -10.98
N ALA A 97 -10.83 -16.21 -10.32
CA ALA A 97 -12.18 -15.67 -10.40
C ALA A 97 -12.26 -14.20 -9.96
N LEU A 98 -11.63 -13.84 -8.84
CA LEU A 98 -11.62 -12.46 -8.35
C LEU A 98 -10.89 -11.50 -9.30
N VAL A 99 -9.73 -11.91 -9.82
CA VAL A 99 -8.92 -11.08 -10.73
C VAL A 99 -9.63 -10.85 -12.07
N VAL A 100 -10.33 -11.87 -12.60
CA VAL A 100 -11.04 -11.77 -13.89
C VAL A 100 -12.36 -11.01 -13.75
N GLN A 101 -13.13 -11.26 -12.69
CA GLN A 101 -14.48 -10.73 -12.57
C GLN A 101 -14.51 -9.28 -12.06
N ILE A 102 -13.51 -8.87 -11.27
CA ILE A 102 -13.51 -7.54 -10.64
C ILE A 102 -12.42 -6.67 -11.28
N LYS A 103 -12.85 -5.78 -12.17
CA LYS A 103 -11.93 -4.81 -12.80
C LYS A 103 -11.20 -3.99 -11.74
N GLY A 104 -9.87 -3.99 -11.80
CA GLY A 104 -9.00 -3.28 -10.87
C GLY A 104 -8.51 -4.10 -9.67
N VAL A 105 -8.95 -5.36 -9.52
CA VAL A 105 -8.41 -6.30 -8.53
C VAL A 105 -7.23 -7.05 -9.12
N GLY A 106 -6.04 -6.78 -8.58
CA GLY A 106 -4.83 -7.55 -8.88
C GLY A 106 -4.65 -8.74 -7.94
N LEU A 107 -3.67 -9.60 -8.27
CA LEU A 107 -3.37 -10.83 -7.52
C LEU A 107 -3.15 -10.59 -6.02
N LEU A 108 -2.37 -9.57 -5.65
CA LEU A 108 -2.13 -9.23 -4.25
C LEU A 108 -3.46 -8.95 -3.52
N THR A 109 -4.35 -8.15 -4.12
CA THR A 109 -5.65 -7.81 -3.53
C THR A 109 -6.55 -9.03 -3.41
N ALA A 110 -6.59 -9.88 -4.44
CA ALA A 110 -7.34 -11.14 -4.40
C ALA A 110 -6.81 -12.06 -3.29
N MET A 111 -5.49 -12.20 -3.16
CA MET A 111 -4.87 -13.02 -2.12
C MET A 111 -5.05 -12.43 -0.72
N VAL A 112 -5.00 -11.11 -0.56
CA VAL A 112 -5.38 -10.44 0.70
C VAL A 112 -6.83 -10.79 1.03
N TYR A 113 -7.75 -10.70 0.09
CA TYR A 113 -9.14 -11.09 0.33
C TYR A 113 -9.24 -12.55 0.78
N LEU A 114 -8.71 -13.50 0.00
CA LEU A 114 -8.85 -14.93 0.28
C LEU A 114 -8.15 -15.39 1.55
N THR A 115 -6.99 -14.80 1.85
CA THR A 115 -6.20 -15.17 3.02
C THR A 115 -6.64 -14.42 4.27
N GLU A 116 -6.99 -13.15 4.16
CA GLU A 116 -7.37 -12.38 5.33
C GLU A 116 -8.82 -12.62 5.69
N ILE A 117 -9.75 -12.78 4.74
CA ILE A 117 -11.17 -13.09 5.03
C ILE A 117 -11.40 -14.57 5.31
N GLY A 118 -10.75 -15.48 4.58
CA GLY A 118 -11.05 -16.90 4.71
C GLY A 118 -12.56 -17.20 4.63
N ASP A 119 -13.06 -18.01 5.56
CA ASP A 119 -14.47 -18.41 5.65
C ASP A 119 -15.40 -17.22 5.98
N MET A 120 -16.28 -16.85 5.03
CA MET A 120 -17.25 -15.77 5.20
C MET A 120 -18.17 -15.95 6.42
N ARG A 121 -18.30 -17.17 6.97
CA ARG A 121 -19.06 -17.45 8.20
C ARG A 121 -18.51 -16.77 9.44
N ARG A 122 -17.26 -16.28 9.42
CA ARG A 122 -16.68 -15.55 10.56
C ARG A 122 -17.21 -14.11 10.70
N PHE A 123 -17.81 -13.56 9.65
CA PHE A 123 -18.37 -12.21 9.68
C PHE A 123 -19.88 -12.30 9.85
N SER A 124 -20.35 -11.85 11.01
CA SER A 124 -21.77 -11.83 11.35
C SER A 124 -22.62 -10.92 10.44
N ASN A 125 -22.02 -9.92 9.78
CA ASN A 125 -22.69 -9.14 8.73
C ASN A 125 -21.71 -8.51 7.70
N ARG A 126 -22.26 -8.06 6.56
CA ARG A 126 -21.52 -7.42 5.45
C ARG A 126 -20.84 -6.08 5.80
N LYS A 127 -21.31 -5.34 6.81
CA LYS A 127 -20.70 -4.07 7.26
C LYS A 127 -19.38 -4.30 7.99
N GLN A 128 -19.24 -5.42 8.71
CA GLN A 128 -17.96 -5.79 9.34
C GLN A 128 -16.87 -6.07 8.30
N VAL A 129 -17.25 -6.55 7.11
CA VAL A 129 -16.33 -6.76 5.98
C VAL A 129 -15.78 -5.43 5.47
N GLY A 130 -16.66 -4.44 5.22
CA GLY A 130 -16.25 -3.12 4.75
C GLY A 130 -15.39 -2.36 5.76
N SER A 131 -15.69 -2.46 7.06
CA SER A 131 -14.87 -1.87 8.12
C SER A 131 -13.49 -2.54 8.24
N TYR A 132 -13.42 -3.87 8.07
CA TYR A 132 -12.17 -4.61 8.11
C TYR A 132 -11.22 -4.23 6.96
N PHE A 133 -11.75 -3.92 5.79
CA PHE A 133 -10.98 -3.44 4.64
C PHE A 133 -10.72 -1.92 4.62
N GLY A 134 -11.22 -1.17 5.61
CA GLY A 134 -11.15 0.30 5.57
C GLY A 134 -11.94 0.93 4.43
N LEU A 135 -12.86 0.17 3.82
CA LEU A 135 -13.77 0.63 2.76
C LEU A 135 -14.97 1.39 3.35
N VAL A 136 -15.21 1.23 4.65
CA VAL A 136 -16.16 2.06 5.39
C VAL A 136 -15.36 3.22 6.01
N PRO A 137 -15.67 4.47 5.66
CA PRO A 137 -15.03 5.62 6.32
C PRO A 137 -15.32 5.56 7.81
N SER A 138 -14.27 5.37 8.62
CA SER A 138 -14.36 5.42 10.07
C SER A 138 -14.41 6.88 10.52
N SER A 139 -15.51 7.30 11.15
CA SER A 139 -15.55 8.61 11.82
C SER A 139 -14.93 8.47 13.20
N ASN A 140 -13.67 8.93 13.34
CA ASN A 140 -13.04 9.04 14.64
C ASN A 140 -13.51 10.36 15.28
N LYS A 141 -14.58 10.30 16.09
CA LYS A 141 -15.04 11.47 16.86
C LYS A 141 -14.12 11.69 18.05
N SER A 142 -12.96 12.28 17.81
CA SER A 142 -12.15 12.92 18.85
C SER A 142 -12.41 14.42 18.77
N GLY A 143 -13.52 14.86 19.36
CA GLY A 143 -13.93 16.26 19.33
C GLY A 143 -15.25 16.43 20.05
N GLU A 144 -15.16 16.95 21.27
CA GLU A 144 -16.29 17.44 22.04
C GLU A 144 -16.79 18.71 21.36
N GLY A 145 -17.76 18.55 20.47
CA GLY A 145 -18.29 19.63 19.65
C GLY A 145 -19.40 19.12 18.76
N SER A 146 -20.63 19.48 19.11
CA SER A 146 -21.82 19.20 18.31
C SER A 146 -21.69 19.87 16.95
N ASP A 147 -21.44 19.10 15.90
CA ASP A 147 -21.63 19.57 14.52
C ASP A 147 -22.53 18.60 13.75
N ARG A 148 -23.68 19.11 13.33
CA ARG A 148 -24.71 18.41 12.57
C ARG A 148 -24.22 18.24 11.13
N LYS A 149 -23.61 17.11 10.80
CA LYS A 149 -23.36 16.72 9.40
C LYS A 149 -24.00 15.37 9.11
N GLY A 150 -24.72 15.35 7.98
CA GLY A 150 -25.84 14.46 7.68
C GLY A 150 -25.57 12.96 7.85
N ALA A 151 -26.61 12.27 8.31
CA ALA A 151 -26.65 10.81 8.32
C ALA A 151 -26.55 10.28 6.88
N TYR A 152 -25.47 9.59 6.53
CA TYR A 152 -25.43 8.75 5.34
C TYR A 152 -26.38 7.57 5.55
N ASN A 153 -27.61 7.74 5.10
CA ASN A 153 -28.64 6.71 5.09
C ASN A 153 -28.29 5.64 4.03
N THR A 154 -27.65 4.55 4.42
CA THR A 154 -27.62 3.34 3.59
C THR A 154 -28.94 2.59 3.74
N ARG A 155 -30.02 3.13 3.15
CA ARG A 155 -31.17 2.32 2.74
C ARG A 155 -30.82 1.72 1.39
N VAL A 156 -30.39 0.45 1.40
CA VAL A 156 -30.45 -0.38 0.20
C VAL A 156 -31.92 -0.75 0.04
N ALA A 157 -32.59 -0.15 -0.94
CA ALA A 157 -33.90 -0.61 -1.38
C ALA A 157 -33.72 -2.00 -2.00
N CYS A 158 -34.46 -2.97 -1.48
CA CYS A 158 -34.66 -4.26 -2.11
C CYS A 158 -35.93 -4.11 -2.95
N THR A 159 -35.81 -4.26 -4.26
CA THR A 159 -36.87 -4.65 -5.20
C THR A 159 -36.21 -5.45 -6.29
#